data_AF-A0A7W3WU36-F1
#
_entry.id   AF-A0A7W3WU36-F1
#
_cell.length_a   1.000
_cell.length_b   1.000
_cell.length_c   1.000
_cell.angle_alpha   90.00
_cell.angle_beta   90.00
_cell.angle_gamma   90.00
#
_symmetry.space_group_name_H-M   'P 1'
#
loop_
_entity.id
_entity.type
_entity.pdbx_description
1 polymer ?
#
loop_
_entity_poly.entity_id
_entity_poly.type
_entity_poly.pdbx_seq_one_letter_code
_entity_poly.pdbx_strand_id
1 'polypeptide(L)'
;MSLALRFAAGSHDGMIREHNEDSGYAGPRLLAVADGMGGQAAGEVASSEVISTIVELDEDVPGSDIITSLASAVQRANEQLRLMVEEDPQLEGMGTTLTALLWTGQRLGLVHVGDSRAYLLRDGVLTQITQDHTWVQRLVDEGRITEEEATTHPQRSLLMRALGSGDHVEPDLSVREVRAGDRYLICSDGLSGVVSHQTLEETLASYHGPHETVEELIQLALRGGGPDNITVIVADVLDVDSDDTLAAAQLNDTPVVVGAVAETKQQSGGDPGTPAARAAELRRGQTVPQQQPPAPEGFGPPEHQAYPAAAAQPGGSFGEPTGYQDPPRKRGRWLKRSLIILFVLALLGAGGYAGLRWTKSQYFVGADGDRVALYQGISQKLAWFELSSVAESTDIELKYLPVYQRNQIRDTISMNSRAQADEKIAQLREQAEVCRLVADERTSEQPPAAGETAPPAPGASESPAPDGENQQDLGSSVDGQNKPDAESRSADKPSPGPRLTERQQQLAKDCRTP
;
A
#
# COMPACT_ATOMS: atom_id res chain seq x y z
N MET A 1 -41.13 -6.25 5.07
CA MET A 1 -40.03 -7.22 5.07
C MET A 1 -38.91 -6.62 5.86
N SER A 2 -38.90 -6.91 7.15
CA SER A 2 -37.76 -6.69 8.04
C SER A 2 -36.80 -7.85 7.85
N LEU A 3 -35.57 -7.55 7.42
CA LEU A 3 -34.53 -8.54 7.18
C LEU A 3 -33.55 -8.53 8.34
N ALA A 4 -33.05 -9.70 8.73
CA ALA A 4 -32.00 -9.84 9.74
C ALA A 4 -30.88 -10.77 9.25
N LEU A 5 -29.69 -10.59 9.84
CA LEU A 5 -28.53 -11.41 9.56
C LEU A 5 -28.37 -12.47 10.65
N ARG A 6 -28.25 -13.72 10.24
CA ARG A 6 -27.80 -14.82 11.09
C ARG A 6 -26.39 -15.22 10.64
N PHE A 7 -25.41 -15.09 11.51
CA PHE A 7 -24.00 -15.26 11.13
C PHE A 7 -23.24 -16.19 12.09
N ALA A 8 -22.13 -16.71 11.58
CA ALA A 8 -21.09 -17.37 12.34
C ALA A 8 -19.72 -17.01 11.77
N ALA A 9 -18.71 -17.00 12.63
CA ALA A 9 -17.32 -16.77 12.26
C ALA A 9 -16.43 -17.84 12.88
N GLY A 10 -15.33 -18.17 12.20
CA GLY A 10 -14.32 -19.12 12.68
C GLY A 10 -12.96 -18.74 12.12
N SER A 11 -11.92 -19.00 12.89
CA SER A 11 -10.53 -18.80 12.48
C SER A 11 -9.67 -19.96 12.98
N HIS A 12 -8.63 -20.31 12.22
CA HIS A 12 -7.67 -21.36 12.55
C HIS A 12 -6.29 -21.02 11.97
N ASP A 13 -5.23 -21.34 12.70
CA ASP A 13 -3.84 -21.01 12.35
C ASP A 13 -3.31 -21.77 11.12
N GLY A 14 -4.09 -22.67 10.53
CA GLY A 14 -3.61 -23.67 9.58
C GLY A 14 -2.74 -24.77 10.21
N MET A 15 -1.89 -25.39 9.39
CA MET A 15 -0.97 -26.47 9.78
C MET A 15 0.51 -26.12 9.59
N ILE A 16 0.81 -24.97 8.96
CA ILE A 16 2.19 -24.58 8.60
C ILE A 16 2.66 -23.33 9.36
N ARG A 17 1.78 -22.34 9.55
CA ARG A 17 2.13 -21.09 10.24
C ARG A 17 2.26 -21.33 11.75
N GLU A 18 3.10 -20.55 12.42
CA GLU A 18 3.31 -20.63 13.87
C GLU A 18 2.28 -19.80 14.66
N HIS A 19 1.76 -18.75 14.04
CA HIS A 19 0.83 -17.79 14.63
C HIS A 19 -0.30 -17.49 13.65
N ASN A 20 -1.39 -16.95 14.19
CA ASN A 20 -2.53 -16.50 13.42
C ASN A 20 -2.46 -14.99 13.23
N GLU A 21 -2.23 -14.55 11.99
CA GLU A 21 -2.18 -13.14 11.61
C GLU A 21 -3.52 -12.66 11.03
N ASP A 22 -4.50 -13.57 10.85
CA ASP A 22 -5.85 -13.19 10.45
C ASP A 22 -6.65 -12.64 11.63
N SER A 23 -7.56 -11.72 11.33
CA SER A 23 -8.54 -11.18 12.27
C SER A 23 -9.92 -11.11 11.64
N GLY A 24 -10.96 -11.45 12.40
CA GLY A 24 -12.34 -11.45 11.92
C GLY A 24 -13.34 -10.93 12.93
N TYR A 25 -14.40 -10.30 12.43
CA TYR A 25 -15.53 -9.81 13.19
C TYR A 25 -16.84 -10.09 12.47
N ALA A 26 -17.81 -10.67 13.18
CA ALA A 26 -19.17 -10.83 12.70
C ALA A 26 -20.16 -10.30 13.74
N GLY A 27 -20.87 -9.25 13.40
CA GLY A 27 -21.91 -8.63 14.20
C GLY A 27 -23.25 -8.57 13.46
N PRO A 28 -24.31 -8.09 14.12
CA PRO A 28 -25.64 -7.93 13.54
C PRO A 28 -25.66 -7.05 12.29
N ARG A 29 -24.68 -6.17 12.08
CA ARG A 29 -24.64 -5.28 10.93
C ARG A 29 -23.34 -5.36 10.15
N LEU A 30 -22.22 -5.59 10.82
CA LEU A 30 -20.90 -5.59 10.21
C LEU A 30 -20.31 -7.00 10.16
N LEU A 31 -19.82 -7.41 9.01
CA LEU A 31 -18.99 -8.59 8.83
C LEU A 31 -17.65 -8.13 8.26
N ALA A 32 -16.53 -8.53 8.83
CA ALA A 32 -15.21 -8.10 8.38
C ALA A 32 -14.16 -9.19 8.58
N VAL A 33 -13.29 -9.37 7.59
CA VAL A 33 -12.08 -10.21 7.66
C VAL A 33 -10.89 -9.37 7.22
N ALA A 34 -9.78 -9.53 7.92
CA ALA A 34 -8.51 -8.89 7.65
C ALA A 34 -7.40 -9.93 7.78
N ASP A 35 -6.65 -10.14 6.70
CA ASP A 35 -5.49 -11.04 6.64
C ASP A 35 -4.21 -10.22 6.81
N GLY A 36 -3.57 -10.39 7.95
CA GLY A 36 -2.40 -9.62 8.37
C GLY A 36 -1.12 -10.15 7.75
N MET A 37 -0.27 -9.24 7.29
CA MET A 37 1.05 -9.55 6.75
C MET A 37 2.12 -8.66 7.37
N GLY A 38 3.29 -9.23 7.64
CA GLY A 38 4.42 -8.48 8.19
C GLY A 38 5.51 -9.41 8.72
N GLY A 39 6.71 -8.89 8.94
CA GLY A 39 7.74 -9.63 9.68
C GLY A 39 7.47 -9.60 11.20
N GLN A 40 8.12 -10.49 11.97
CA GLN A 40 8.15 -10.46 13.45
C GLN A 40 6.79 -10.16 14.11
N ALA A 41 5.74 -10.90 13.75
CA ALA A 41 4.37 -10.76 14.27
C ALA A 41 3.67 -9.42 13.96
N ALA A 42 4.20 -8.57 13.09
CA ALA A 42 3.56 -7.30 12.75
C ALA A 42 2.23 -7.47 11.98
N GLY A 43 2.00 -8.64 11.35
CA GLY A 43 0.74 -8.95 10.69
C GLY A 43 -0.44 -9.06 11.67
N GLU A 44 -0.23 -9.71 12.81
CA GLU A 44 -1.24 -9.87 13.87
C GLU A 44 -1.71 -8.49 14.41
N VAL A 45 -0.75 -7.58 14.57
CA VAL A 45 -0.98 -6.21 15.04
C VAL A 45 -1.76 -5.42 14.01
N ALA A 46 -1.37 -5.51 12.73
CA ALA A 46 -2.02 -4.78 11.66
C ALA A 46 -3.47 -5.21 11.44
N SER A 47 -3.73 -6.52 11.33
CA SER A 47 -5.09 -7.03 11.14
C SER A 47 -5.97 -6.73 12.35
N SER A 48 -5.41 -6.80 13.55
CA SER A 48 -6.13 -6.52 14.79
C SER A 48 -6.55 -5.05 14.94
N GLU A 49 -5.65 -4.14 14.61
CA GLU A 49 -5.93 -2.69 14.62
C GLU A 49 -7.01 -2.32 13.59
N VAL A 50 -6.93 -2.86 12.37
CA VAL A 50 -7.91 -2.58 11.31
C VAL A 50 -9.30 -3.07 11.68
N ILE A 51 -9.42 -4.30 12.19
CA ILE A 51 -10.71 -4.82 12.65
C ILE A 51 -11.23 -3.97 13.82
N SER A 52 -10.40 -3.65 14.80
CA SER A 52 -10.81 -2.84 15.96
C SER A 52 -11.35 -1.46 15.56
N THR A 53 -10.74 -0.82 14.55
CA THR A 53 -11.21 0.47 14.01
C THR A 53 -12.55 0.35 13.28
N ILE A 54 -12.75 -0.72 12.51
CA ILE A 54 -13.95 -0.88 11.68
C ILE A 54 -15.16 -1.36 12.48
N VAL A 55 -14.94 -2.07 13.59
CA VAL A 55 -16.01 -2.55 14.49
C VAL A 55 -16.90 -1.42 15.03
N GLU A 56 -16.38 -0.19 15.13
CA GLU A 56 -17.18 0.99 15.49
C GLU A 56 -18.40 1.21 14.57
N LEU A 57 -18.34 0.74 13.32
CA LEU A 57 -19.45 0.81 12.36
C LEU A 57 -20.63 -0.12 12.69
N ASP A 58 -20.44 -1.09 13.59
CA ASP A 58 -21.53 -1.99 14.02
C ASP A 58 -22.44 -1.33 15.07
N GLU A 59 -21.89 -0.42 15.89
CA GLU A 59 -22.62 0.27 16.95
C GLU A 59 -23.39 1.52 16.46
N ASP A 60 -22.80 2.27 15.51
CA ASP A 60 -23.41 3.47 14.98
C ASP A 60 -24.40 3.17 13.85
N VAL A 61 -25.62 3.70 13.93
CA VAL A 61 -26.56 3.71 12.79
C VAL A 61 -26.08 4.79 11.82
N PRO A 62 -25.54 4.46 10.63
CA PRO A 62 -25.13 5.50 9.70
C PRO A 62 -26.39 6.16 9.15
N GLY A 63 -26.72 7.33 9.67
CA GLY A 63 -27.59 8.29 8.98
C GLY A 63 -26.90 8.95 7.78
N SER A 64 -25.59 8.70 7.63
CA SER A 64 -24.73 9.10 6.52
C SER A 64 -24.71 8.07 5.40
N ASP A 65 -24.27 8.49 4.21
CA ASP A 65 -24.03 7.60 3.08
C ASP A 65 -23.07 6.45 3.46
N ILE A 66 -23.54 5.21 3.27
CA ILE A 66 -22.84 3.97 3.64
C ILE A 66 -21.43 3.89 3.06
N ILE A 67 -21.26 4.35 1.81
CA ILE A 67 -19.96 4.35 1.12
C ILE A 67 -19.01 5.33 1.80
N THR A 68 -19.50 6.52 2.13
CA THR A 68 -18.71 7.54 2.84
C THR A 68 -18.27 7.04 4.22
N SER A 69 -19.15 6.35 4.96
CA SER A 69 -18.81 5.75 6.26
C SER A 69 -17.73 4.67 6.15
N LEU A 70 -17.87 3.76 5.18
CA LEU A 70 -16.86 2.72 4.92
C LEU A 70 -15.52 3.32 4.49
N ALA A 71 -15.53 4.26 3.53
CA ALA A 71 -14.32 4.93 3.07
C ALA A 71 -13.59 5.64 4.22
N SER A 72 -14.34 6.36 5.06
CA SER A 72 -13.77 7.07 6.21
C SER A 72 -13.19 6.11 7.25
N ALA A 73 -13.83 4.97 7.50
CA ALA A 73 -13.32 3.96 8.42
C ALA A 73 -12.03 3.32 7.90
N VAL A 74 -11.97 2.97 6.61
CA VAL A 74 -10.74 2.45 5.99
C VAL A 74 -9.61 3.47 6.02
N GLN A 75 -9.90 4.74 5.73
CA GLN A 75 -8.89 5.79 5.79
C GLN A 75 -8.34 5.98 7.22
N ARG A 76 -9.23 5.98 8.23
CA ARG A 76 -8.81 6.02 9.64
C ARG A 76 -7.93 4.83 10.00
N ALA A 77 -8.33 3.62 9.60
CA ALA A 77 -7.58 2.40 9.88
C ALA A 77 -6.17 2.46 9.25
N ASN A 78 -6.05 2.90 7.99
CA ASN A 78 -4.76 3.07 7.33
C ASN A 78 -3.89 4.14 8.01
N GLU A 79 -4.51 5.22 8.51
CA GLU A 79 -3.81 6.24 9.28
C GLU A 79 -3.31 5.73 10.63
N GLN A 80 -4.10 4.92 11.36
CA GLN A 80 -3.64 4.29 12.60
C GLN A 80 -2.45 3.38 12.37
N LEU A 81 -2.49 2.52 11.34
CA LEU A 81 -1.34 1.69 10.98
C LEU A 81 -0.09 2.52 10.72
N ARG A 82 -0.21 3.64 10.00
CA ARG A 82 0.92 4.54 9.75
C ARG A 82 1.49 5.12 11.04
N LEU A 83 0.62 5.61 11.93
CA LEU A 83 1.04 6.16 13.23
C LEU A 83 1.78 5.11 14.06
N MET A 84 1.32 3.86 14.06
CA MET A 84 2.01 2.76 14.75
C MET A 84 3.41 2.49 14.19
N VAL A 85 3.60 2.53 12.86
CA VAL A 85 4.93 2.40 12.24
C VAL A 85 5.83 3.61 12.56
N GLU A 86 5.27 4.82 12.63
CA GLU A 86 6.01 6.03 13.03
C GLU A 86 6.48 5.95 14.50
N GLU A 87 5.65 5.37 15.38
CA GLU A 87 5.98 5.17 16.80
C GLU A 87 6.97 4.02 17.04
N ASP A 88 6.80 2.90 16.33
CA ASP A 88 7.69 1.75 16.37
C ASP A 88 8.16 1.34 14.97
N PRO A 89 9.38 1.77 14.56
CA PRO A 89 9.97 1.38 13.29
C PRO A 89 10.17 -0.13 13.10
N GLN A 90 10.05 -0.95 14.15
CA GLN A 90 10.10 -2.42 13.99
C GLN A 90 8.86 -2.97 13.28
N LEU A 91 7.76 -2.21 13.25
CA LEU A 91 6.55 -2.54 12.51
C LEU A 91 6.63 -2.13 11.03
N GLU A 92 7.79 -1.66 10.56
CA GLU A 92 7.97 -1.29 9.15
C GLU A 92 7.66 -2.49 8.23
N GLY A 93 6.79 -2.25 7.25
CA GLY A 93 6.31 -3.28 6.33
C GLY A 93 5.12 -4.08 6.85
N MET A 94 4.56 -3.75 8.01
CA MET A 94 3.27 -4.30 8.42
C MET A 94 2.15 -3.84 7.49
N GLY A 95 1.20 -4.74 7.27
CA GLY A 95 0.01 -4.42 6.51
C GLY A 95 -1.06 -5.48 6.71
N THR A 96 -2.22 -5.24 6.14
CA THR A 96 -3.31 -6.21 6.18
C THR A 96 -4.23 -6.01 5.00
N THR A 97 -4.86 -7.10 4.56
CA THR A 97 -6.04 -7.01 3.72
C THR A 97 -7.24 -6.56 4.55
N LEU A 98 -8.32 -6.20 3.87
CA LEU A 98 -9.61 -5.93 4.49
C LEU A 98 -10.72 -6.24 3.50
N THR A 99 -11.65 -7.09 3.90
CA THR A 99 -12.94 -7.25 3.22
C THR A 99 -14.04 -7.13 4.25
N ALA A 100 -14.92 -6.14 4.09
CA ALA A 100 -16.02 -5.93 5.01
C ALA A 100 -17.36 -5.65 4.30
N LEU A 101 -18.42 -6.17 4.90
CA LEU A 101 -19.81 -6.01 4.52
C LEU A 101 -20.54 -5.28 5.64
N LEU A 102 -21.11 -4.11 5.33
CA LEU A 102 -21.90 -3.32 6.27
C LEU A 102 -23.38 -3.31 5.87
N TRP A 103 -24.22 -3.70 6.81
CA TRP A 103 -25.66 -3.81 6.64
C TRP A 103 -26.39 -2.59 7.23
N THR A 104 -27.38 -2.10 6.48
CA THR A 104 -28.22 -0.96 6.89
C THR A 104 -29.71 -1.31 7.00
N GLY A 105 -30.09 -2.58 6.87
CA GLY A 105 -31.48 -3.04 6.84
C GLY A 105 -32.01 -3.31 5.43
N GLN A 106 -31.61 -2.48 4.46
CA GLN A 106 -32.13 -2.54 3.08
C GLN A 106 -31.03 -2.70 2.02
N ARG A 107 -29.80 -2.31 2.36
CA ARG A 107 -28.65 -2.33 1.45
C ARG A 107 -27.43 -2.85 2.19
N LEU A 108 -26.53 -3.45 1.40
CA LEU A 108 -25.24 -3.92 1.84
C LEU A 108 -24.14 -3.07 1.19
N GLY A 109 -23.29 -2.46 1.99
CA GLY A 109 -22.06 -1.82 1.53
C GLY A 109 -20.94 -2.83 1.58
N LEU A 110 -20.18 -2.96 0.50
CA LEU A 110 -18.97 -3.76 0.42
C LEU A 110 -17.78 -2.81 0.33
N VAL A 111 -16.76 -3.07 1.16
CA VAL A 111 -15.44 -2.47 1.05
C VAL A 111 -14.39 -3.57 0.96
N HIS A 112 -13.44 -3.41 0.05
CA HIS A 112 -12.44 -4.45 -0.23
C HIS A 112 -11.06 -3.86 -0.57
N VAL A 113 -10.03 -4.41 0.06
CA VAL A 113 -8.61 -4.18 -0.22
C VAL A 113 -7.85 -5.48 0.01
N GLY A 114 -7.26 -6.07 -1.03
CA GLY A 114 -6.33 -7.20 -0.90
C GLY A 114 -6.84 -8.41 -1.67
N ASP A 115 -6.61 -9.61 -1.18
CA ASP A 115 -7.02 -10.87 -1.80
C ASP A 115 -7.91 -11.74 -0.89
N SER A 116 -8.27 -11.25 0.29
CA SER A 116 -9.45 -11.75 1.00
C SER A 116 -10.69 -11.63 0.11
N ARG A 117 -11.58 -12.60 0.15
CA ARG A 117 -12.70 -12.68 -0.80
C ARG A 117 -14.04 -12.61 -0.10
N ALA A 118 -15.01 -12.02 -0.79
CA ALA A 118 -16.42 -12.19 -0.46
C ALA A 118 -17.18 -12.85 -1.60
N TYR A 119 -18.14 -13.69 -1.25
CA TYR A 119 -19.01 -14.40 -2.16
C TYR A 119 -20.49 -14.20 -1.76
N LEU A 120 -21.36 -14.25 -2.76
CA LEU A 120 -22.80 -14.30 -2.62
C LEU A 120 -23.31 -15.61 -3.23
N LEU A 121 -23.99 -16.42 -2.43
CA LEU A 121 -24.81 -17.51 -2.90
C LEU A 121 -26.26 -17.03 -2.98
N ARG A 122 -26.81 -17.02 -4.21
CA ARG A 122 -28.20 -16.66 -4.48
C ARG A 122 -28.77 -17.63 -5.51
N ASP A 123 -29.98 -18.13 -5.24
CA ASP A 123 -30.68 -19.08 -6.13
C ASP A 123 -29.83 -20.32 -6.49
N GLY A 124 -28.96 -20.74 -5.58
CA GLY A 124 -28.07 -21.89 -5.75
C GLY A 124 -26.83 -21.63 -6.61
N VAL A 125 -26.55 -20.37 -6.99
CA VAL A 125 -25.35 -19.99 -7.75
C VAL A 125 -24.40 -19.18 -6.86
N LEU A 126 -23.17 -19.66 -6.71
CA LEU A 126 -22.12 -18.92 -6.00
C LEU A 126 -21.46 -17.92 -6.95
N THR A 127 -21.36 -16.66 -6.52
CA THR A 127 -20.69 -15.59 -7.27
C THR A 127 -19.71 -14.85 -6.38
N GLN A 128 -18.46 -14.71 -6.82
CA GLN A 128 -17.50 -13.84 -6.16
C GLN A 128 -17.91 -12.38 -6.35
N ILE A 129 -17.96 -11.61 -5.27
CA ILE A 129 -18.42 -10.22 -5.27
C ILE A 129 -17.29 -9.19 -5.08
N THR A 130 -16.09 -9.65 -4.78
CA THR A 130 -14.83 -8.90 -4.71
C THR A 130 -13.92 -9.27 -5.89
N GLN A 131 -12.95 -8.41 -6.20
CA GLN A 131 -11.91 -8.69 -7.18
C GLN A 131 -10.55 -8.58 -6.50
N ASP A 132 -9.76 -9.64 -6.59
CA ASP A 132 -8.49 -9.72 -5.87
C ASP A 132 -7.50 -8.65 -6.35
N HIS A 133 -6.89 -7.94 -5.41
CA HIS A 133 -5.80 -7.01 -5.68
C HIS A 133 -4.44 -7.71 -5.75
N THR A 134 -4.34 -8.79 -6.51
CA THR A 134 -3.10 -9.56 -6.72
C THR A 134 -2.45 -9.23 -8.07
N TRP A 135 -1.15 -9.50 -8.19
CA TRP A 135 -0.44 -9.36 -9.45
C TRP A 135 -1.00 -10.27 -10.54
N VAL A 136 -1.39 -11.50 -10.18
CA VAL A 136 -1.96 -12.46 -11.14
C VAL A 136 -3.33 -12.02 -11.63
N GLN A 137 -4.16 -11.43 -10.77
CA GLN A 137 -5.45 -10.88 -11.21
C GLN A 137 -5.25 -9.81 -12.26
N ARG A 138 -4.28 -8.90 -12.07
CA ARG A 138 -3.94 -7.90 -13.09
C ARG A 138 -3.50 -8.52 -14.41
N LEU A 139 -2.74 -9.62 -14.38
CA LEU A 139 -2.34 -10.33 -15.60
C LEU A 139 -3.53 -10.97 -16.32
N VAL A 140 -4.52 -11.47 -15.56
CA VAL A 140 -5.78 -11.99 -16.10
C VAL A 140 -6.58 -10.85 -16.74
N ASP A 141 -6.71 -9.71 -16.06
CA ASP A 141 -7.44 -8.54 -16.56
C ASP A 141 -6.80 -7.96 -17.84
N GLU A 142 -5.47 -7.99 -17.94
CA GLU A 142 -4.72 -7.62 -19.15
C GLU A 142 -4.76 -8.69 -20.26
N GLY A 143 -5.41 -9.84 -20.02
CA GLY A 143 -5.50 -10.97 -20.96
C GLY A 143 -4.16 -11.67 -21.23
N ARG A 144 -3.19 -11.51 -20.32
CA ARG A 144 -1.83 -12.07 -20.44
C ARG A 144 -1.73 -13.51 -19.96
N ILE A 145 -2.57 -13.90 -19.02
CA ILE A 145 -2.73 -15.27 -18.54
C ILE A 145 -4.23 -15.57 -18.41
N THR A 146 -4.56 -16.86 -18.40
CA THR A 146 -5.90 -17.35 -18.08
C THR A 146 -6.13 -17.44 -16.57
N GLU A 147 -7.40 -17.54 -16.16
CA GLU A 147 -7.77 -17.70 -14.75
C GLU A 147 -7.24 -19.02 -14.19
N GLU A 148 -7.22 -20.09 -15.01
CA GLU A 148 -6.63 -21.37 -14.64
C GLU A 148 -5.12 -21.27 -14.42
N GLU A 149 -4.40 -20.53 -15.27
CA GLU A 149 -2.97 -20.28 -15.11
C GLU A 149 -2.66 -19.46 -13.86
N ALA A 150 -3.53 -18.50 -13.50
CA ALA A 150 -3.37 -17.68 -12.30
C ALA A 150 -3.32 -18.53 -11.02
N THR A 151 -4.15 -19.57 -10.91
CA THR A 151 -4.21 -20.44 -9.72
C THR A 151 -2.90 -21.19 -9.43
N THR A 152 -2.11 -21.49 -10.46
CA THR A 152 -0.84 -22.22 -10.33
C THR A 152 0.40 -21.33 -10.43
N HIS A 153 0.21 -20.03 -10.63
CA HIS A 153 1.30 -19.09 -10.84
C HIS A 153 2.18 -18.97 -9.58
N PRO A 154 3.53 -18.91 -9.73
CA PRO A 154 4.44 -18.80 -8.58
C PRO A 154 4.25 -17.54 -7.73
N GLN A 155 3.73 -16.46 -8.32
CA GLN A 155 3.47 -15.18 -7.66
C GLN A 155 1.97 -14.92 -7.46
N ARG A 156 1.16 -15.97 -7.27
CA ARG A 156 -0.30 -15.82 -7.10
C ARG A 156 -0.70 -15.02 -5.86
N SER A 157 0.04 -15.17 -4.77
CA SER A 157 -0.18 -14.44 -3.50
C SER A 157 0.58 -13.10 -3.44
N LEU A 158 1.10 -12.60 -4.58
CA LEU A 158 1.77 -11.30 -4.58
C LEU A 158 0.73 -10.19 -4.64
N LEU A 159 0.49 -9.56 -3.48
CA LEU A 159 -0.43 -8.44 -3.34
C LEU A 159 0.09 -7.17 -4.00
N MET A 160 -0.81 -6.47 -4.67
CA MET A 160 -0.60 -5.16 -5.27
C MET A 160 -1.15 -4.03 -4.40
N ARG A 161 -2.11 -4.34 -3.52
CA ARG A 161 -2.77 -3.38 -2.64
C ARG A 161 -3.06 -4.03 -1.29
N ALA A 162 -2.64 -3.37 -0.22
CA ALA A 162 -2.95 -3.72 1.16
C ALA A 162 -2.98 -2.44 2.00
N LEU A 163 -3.65 -2.48 3.15
CA LEU A 163 -3.58 -1.41 4.15
C LEU A 163 -2.19 -1.43 4.80
N GLY A 164 -1.64 -0.26 5.12
CA GLY A 164 -0.30 -0.11 5.71
C GLY A 164 0.86 -0.05 4.71
N SER A 165 0.66 -0.42 3.44
CA SER A 165 1.73 -0.45 2.41
C SER A 165 2.00 0.89 1.69
N GLY A 166 1.31 1.99 2.04
CA GLY A 166 1.52 3.31 1.44
C GLY A 166 0.66 4.43 2.04
N ASP A 167 0.93 5.67 1.60
CA ASP A 167 0.29 6.89 2.15
C ASP A 167 -1.22 6.95 1.87
N HIS A 168 -1.65 6.44 0.71
CA HIS A 168 -3.04 6.44 0.29
C HIS A 168 -3.45 5.08 -0.26
N VAL A 169 -4.55 4.54 0.28
CA VAL A 169 -5.19 3.31 -0.20
C VAL A 169 -6.58 3.69 -0.68
N GLU A 170 -6.89 3.40 -1.94
CA GLU A 170 -8.23 3.62 -2.51
C GLU A 170 -9.01 2.30 -2.46
N PRO A 171 -9.86 2.04 -1.46
CA PRO A 171 -10.58 0.78 -1.38
C PRO A 171 -11.63 0.63 -2.50
N ASP A 172 -11.89 -0.60 -2.90
CA ASP A 172 -13.00 -0.92 -3.78
C ASP A 172 -14.30 -0.87 -2.98
N LEU A 173 -15.20 0.03 -3.39
CA LEU A 173 -16.43 0.35 -2.67
C LEU A 173 -17.63 0.11 -3.58
N SER A 174 -18.61 -0.67 -3.11
CA SER A 174 -19.85 -0.89 -3.84
C SER A 174 -21.05 -1.06 -2.92
N VAL A 175 -22.25 -0.74 -3.44
CA VAL A 175 -23.52 -0.99 -2.74
C VAL A 175 -24.29 -2.07 -3.49
N ARG A 176 -24.80 -3.05 -2.76
CA ARG A 176 -25.55 -4.19 -3.31
C ARG A 176 -26.95 -4.29 -2.71
N GLU A 177 -27.88 -4.75 -3.53
CA GLU A 177 -29.23 -5.10 -3.11
C GLU A 177 -29.24 -6.46 -2.43
N VAL A 178 -29.93 -6.54 -1.30
CA VAL A 178 -30.03 -7.76 -0.51
C VAL A 178 -31.44 -8.34 -0.54
N ARG A 179 -31.53 -9.66 -0.59
CA ARG A 179 -32.77 -10.41 -0.64
C ARG A 179 -32.79 -11.45 0.48
N ALA A 180 -33.98 -11.77 0.97
CA ALA A 180 -34.16 -12.90 1.86
C ALA A 180 -33.69 -14.19 1.16
N GLY A 181 -32.98 -15.03 1.90
CA GLY A 181 -32.36 -16.26 1.40
C GLY A 181 -30.97 -16.09 0.80
N ASP A 182 -30.45 -14.85 0.69
CA ASP A 182 -29.05 -14.65 0.35
C ASP A 182 -28.14 -15.23 1.44
N ARG A 183 -27.07 -15.90 1.01
CA ARG A 183 -25.98 -16.35 1.89
C ARG A 183 -24.67 -15.71 1.46
N TYR A 184 -24.01 -15.04 2.38
CA TYR A 184 -22.70 -14.41 2.18
C TYR A 184 -21.60 -15.24 2.82
N LEU A 185 -20.47 -15.31 2.14
CA LEU A 185 -19.22 -15.86 2.65
C LEU A 185 -18.15 -14.77 2.56
N ILE A 186 -17.42 -14.51 3.64
CA ILE A 186 -16.18 -13.74 3.63
C ILE A 186 -15.06 -14.66 4.11
N CYS A 187 -13.92 -14.68 3.43
CA CYS A 187 -12.79 -15.51 3.83
C CYS A 187 -11.42 -14.91 3.50
N SER A 188 -10.39 -15.30 4.24
CA SER A 188 -8.99 -15.09 3.88
C SER A 188 -8.54 -16.01 2.74
N ASP A 189 -7.35 -15.76 2.20
CA ASP A 189 -6.81 -16.55 1.09
C ASP A 189 -6.50 -18.01 1.51
N GLY A 190 -6.30 -18.27 2.80
CA GLY A 190 -6.08 -19.61 3.33
C GLY A 190 -7.24 -20.57 3.13
N LEU A 191 -8.48 -20.06 2.95
CA LEU A 191 -9.60 -20.88 2.46
C LEU A 191 -9.56 -21.02 0.93
N SER A 192 -9.63 -19.90 0.23
CA SER A 192 -9.86 -19.87 -1.23
C SER A 192 -8.66 -20.34 -2.06
N GLY A 193 -7.47 -20.37 -1.46
CA GLY A 193 -6.23 -20.87 -2.06
C GLY A 193 -6.13 -22.40 -2.11
N VAL A 194 -6.91 -23.12 -1.29
CA VAL A 194 -6.90 -24.60 -1.25
C VAL A 194 -8.26 -25.24 -1.51
N VAL A 195 -9.37 -24.51 -1.28
CA VAL A 195 -10.72 -24.99 -1.54
C VAL A 195 -11.23 -24.41 -2.86
N SER A 196 -11.63 -25.29 -3.78
CA SER A 196 -12.09 -24.89 -5.11
C SER A 196 -13.45 -24.18 -5.07
N HIS A 197 -13.74 -23.34 -6.06
CA HIS A 197 -15.04 -22.66 -6.20
C HIS A 197 -16.22 -23.64 -6.18
N GLN A 198 -16.09 -24.78 -6.88
CA GLN A 198 -17.14 -25.79 -6.90
C GLN A 198 -17.40 -26.37 -5.50
N THR A 199 -16.35 -26.67 -4.74
CA THR A 199 -16.48 -27.17 -3.37
C THR A 199 -17.10 -26.12 -2.45
N LEU A 200 -16.71 -24.84 -2.59
CA LEU A 200 -17.34 -23.75 -1.85
C LEU A 200 -18.84 -23.65 -2.14
N GLU A 201 -19.23 -23.73 -3.41
CA GLU A 201 -20.62 -23.68 -3.84
C GLU A 201 -21.44 -24.84 -3.27
N GLU A 202 -20.93 -26.07 -3.38
CA GLU A 202 -21.58 -27.27 -2.84
C GLU A 202 -21.75 -27.19 -1.31
N THR A 203 -20.71 -26.76 -0.59
CA THR A 203 -20.76 -26.62 0.88
C THR A 203 -21.71 -25.50 1.31
N LEU A 204 -21.68 -24.33 0.66
CA LEU A 204 -22.58 -23.22 0.99
C LEU A 204 -24.03 -23.51 0.62
N ALA A 205 -24.29 -24.29 -0.45
CA ALA A 205 -25.62 -24.69 -0.87
C ALA A 205 -26.22 -25.82 0.00
N SER A 206 -25.43 -26.39 0.92
CA SER A 206 -25.93 -27.39 1.87
C SER A 206 -26.94 -26.78 2.86
N TYR A 207 -27.81 -27.63 3.42
CA TYR A 207 -28.86 -27.23 4.37
C TYR A 207 -28.33 -26.96 5.79
N HIS A 208 -27.02 -26.80 5.96
CA HIS A 208 -26.39 -26.52 7.24
C HIS A 208 -26.58 -25.05 7.66
N GLY A 209 -26.57 -24.82 8.97
CA GLY A 209 -26.51 -23.48 9.53
C GLY A 209 -25.14 -22.83 9.30
N PRO A 210 -25.01 -21.50 9.52
CA PRO A 210 -23.74 -20.81 9.36
C PRO A 210 -22.61 -21.41 10.21
N HIS A 211 -22.91 -21.87 11.43
CA HIS A 211 -21.89 -22.41 12.34
C HIS A 211 -21.30 -23.72 11.82
N GLU A 212 -22.16 -24.67 11.46
CA GLU A 212 -21.73 -25.96 10.91
C GLU A 212 -21.04 -25.77 9.55
N THR A 213 -21.49 -24.82 8.75
CA THR A 213 -20.88 -24.48 7.46
C THR A 213 -19.46 -23.91 7.65
N VAL A 214 -19.26 -23.02 8.61
CA VAL A 214 -17.93 -22.47 8.95
C VAL A 214 -16.97 -23.59 9.38
N GLU A 215 -17.42 -24.48 10.27
CA GLU A 215 -16.61 -25.62 10.72
C GLU A 215 -16.24 -26.55 9.54
N GLU A 216 -17.19 -26.84 8.67
CA GLU A 216 -16.97 -27.67 7.47
C GLU A 216 -15.96 -27.02 6.51
N LEU A 217 -16.06 -25.71 6.25
CA LEU A 217 -15.14 -24.97 5.41
C LEU A 217 -13.72 -24.97 5.95
N ILE A 218 -13.55 -24.75 7.26
CA ILE A 218 -12.23 -24.83 7.91
C ILE A 218 -11.67 -26.26 7.78
N GLN A 219 -12.49 -27.29 8.03
CA GLN A 219 -12.06 -28.69 7.86
C GLN A 219 -11.70 -29.03 6.42
N LEU A 220 -12.36 -28.45 5.42
CA LEU A 220 -11.99 -28.59 4.00
C LEU A 220 -10.63 -27.96 3.73
N ALA A 221 -10.37 -26.76 4.23
CA ALA A 221 -9.08 -26.08 4.06
C ALA A 221 -7.93 -26.85 4.73
N LEU A 222 -8.15 -27.37 5.94
CA LEU A 222 -7.18 -28.23 6.64
C LEU A 222 -6.92 -29.53 5.87
N ARG A 223 -7.96 -30.17 5.32
CA ARG A 223 -7.79 -31.34 4.44
C ARG A 223 -7.05 -31.03 3.15
N GLY A 224 -7.15 -29.79 2.66
CA GLY A 224 -6.37 -29.25 1.55
C GLY A 224 -4.90 -28.98 1.88
N GLY A 225 -4.47 -29.22 3.12
CA GLY A 225 -3.09 -29.05 3.58
C GLY A 225 -2.88 -27.84 4.50
N GLY A 226 -3.89 -26.99 4.69
CA GLY A 226 -3.85 -25.85 5.62
C GLY A 226 -2.56 -25.03 5.56
N PRO A 227 -2.14 -24.53 4.38
CA PRO A 227 -0.84 -23.89 4.23
C PRO A 227 -0.75 -22.50 4.87
N ASP A 228 -1.91 -21.90 5.18
CA ASP A 228 -2.02 -20.57 5.74
C ASP A 228 -3.04 -20.51 6.90
N ASN A 229 -3.12 -19.33 7.53
CA ASN A 229 -4.21 -18.99 8.43
C ASN A 229 -5.54 -19.00 7.66
N ILE A 230 -6.60 -19.49 8.30
CA ILE A 230 -7.90 -19.70 7.67
C ILE A 230 -8.93 -18.98 8.50
N THR A 231 -9.52 -17.93 7.96
CA THR A 231 -10.61 -17.18 8.60
C THR A 231 -11.81 -17.11 7.70
N VAL A 232 -12.99 -17.41 8.26
CA VAL A 232 -14.22 -17.61 7.51
C VAL A 232 -15.40 -17.02 8.28
N ILE A 233 -16.25 -16.27 7.58
CA ILE A 233 -17.52 -15.76 8.09
C ILE A 233 -18.62 -16.16 7.11
N VAL A 234 -19.68 -16.79 7.63
CA VAL A 234 -20.89 -17.12 6.86
C VAL A 234 -22.06 -16.35 7.46
N ALA A 235 -22.87 -15.72 6.62
CA ALA A 235 -24.04 -14.98 7.05
C ALA A 235 -25.26 -15.21 6.14
N ASP A 236 -26.38 -15.56 6.74
CA ASP A 236 -27.67 -15.80 6.09
C ASP A 236 -28.59 -14.61 6.30
N VAL A 237 -29.26 -14.18 5.23
CA VAL A 237 -30.28 -13.13 5.28
C VAL A 237 -31.65 -13.78 5.47
N LEU A 238 -32.25 -13.55 6.63
CA LEU A 238 -33.56 -14.08 6.99
C LEU A 238 -34.64 -12.99 6.89
N ASP A 239 -35.84 -13.38 6.45
CA ASP A 239 -37.04 -12.54 6.57
C ASP A 239 -37.67 -12.76 7.95
N VAL A 240 -37.79 -11.69 8.73
CA VAL A 240 -38.29 -11.71 10.11
C VAL A 240 -39.80 -11.44 10.15
N ASP A 241 -40.41 -10.97 9.05
CA ASP A 241 -41.85 -10.74 8.97
C ASP A 241 -42.66 -12.00 8.58
N SER A 242 -42.00 -13.05 8.09
CA SER A 242 -42.65 -14.35 7.92
C SER A 242 -42.98 -14.94 9.30
N ASP A 243 -44.19 -15.52 9.46
CA ASP A 243 -44.72 -16.17 10.69
C ASP A 243 -43.87 -17.32 11.27
N ASP A 244 -42.61 -17.45 10.85
CA ASP A 244 -41.65 -18.47 11.22
C ASP A 244 -40.96 -18.10 12.54
N THR A 245 -41.66 -18.36 13.64
CA THR A 245 -41.15 -18.20 15.03
C THR A 245 -39.80 -18.87 15.31
N LEU A 246 -39.35 -19.79 14.44
CA LEU A 246 -38.02 -20.42 14.51
C LEU A 246 -36.90 -19.51 14.02
N ALA A 247 -37.15 -18.65 13.02
CA ALA A 247 -36.16 -17.72 12.49
C ALA A 247 -35.78 -16.65 13.53
N ALA A 248 -36.78 -16.14 14.27
CA ALA A 248 -36.56 -15.17 15.34
C ALA A 248 -35.79 -15.74 16.55
N ALA A 249 -35.86 -17.05 16.79
CA ALA A 249 -35.16 -17.71 17.90
C ALA A 249 -33.69 -18.05 17.58
N GLN A 250 -33.26 -17.92 16.33
CA GLN A 250 -31.91 -18.28 15.84
C GLN A 250 -31.07 -17.08 15.41
N LEU A 251 -31.53 -15.86 15.65
CA LEU A 251 -30.74 -14.65 15.42
C LEU A 251 -29.65 -14.57 16.50
N ASN A 252 -28.39 -14.61 16.05
CA ASN A 252 -27.25 -14.33 16.90
C ASN A 252 -27.13 -12.81 17.03
N ASP A 253 -27.60 -12.24 18.13
CA ASP A 253 -27.43 -10.81 18.41
C ASP A 253 -26.07 -10.49 19.06
N THR A 254 -25.31 -11.52 19.44
CA THR A 254 -24.00 -11.35 20.06
C THR A 254 -22.91 -11.32 18.99
N PRO A 255 -22.12 -10.23 18.88
CA PRO A 255 -20.99 -10.21 17.97
C PRO A 255 -19.95 -11.28 18.29
N VAL A 256 -19.39 -11.88 17.25
CA VAL A 256 -18.34 -12.90 17.31
C VAL A 256 -17.04 -12.28 16.78
N VAL A 257 -15.98 -12.40 17.57
CA VAL A 257 -14.63 -11.95 17.19
C VAL A 257 -13.73 -13.18 17.12
N VAL A 258 -12.94 -13.31 16.05
CA VAL A 258 -12.07 -14.47 15.78
C VAL A 258 -10.68 -14.02 15.32
N GLY A 259 -9.71 -14.93 15.38
CA GLY A 259 -8.32 -14.66 14.97
C GLY A 259 -7.53 -13.84 15.99
N ALA A 260 -6.51 -13.11 15.54
CA ALA A 260 -5.57 -12.37 16.38
C ALA A 260 -6.26 -11.40 17.34
N VAL A 261 -7.30 -10.67 16.90
CA VAL A 261 -8.08 -9.75 17.77
C VAL A 261 -8.66 -10.47 18.98
N ALA A 262 -9.15 -11.70 18.80
CA ALA A 262 -9.75 -12.46 19.88
C ALA A 262 -8.69 -12.87 20.92
N GLU A 263 -7.49 -13.25 20.47
CA GLU A 263 -6.37 -13.60 21.35
C GLU A 263 -5.84 -12.39 22.12
N THR A 264 -5.70 -11.23 21.46
CA THR A 264 -5.29 -9.98 22.12
C THR A 264 -6.26 -9.60 23.25
N LYS A 265 -7.58 -9.73 23.01
CA LYS A 265 -8.60 -9.49 24.03
C LYS A 265 -8.52 -10.48 25.19
N GLN A 266 -8.19 -11.75 24.96
CA GLN A 266 -8.00 -12.73 26.03
C GLN A 266 -6.73 -12.45 26.84
N GLN A 267 -5.67 -11.97 26.21
CA GLN A 267 -4.42 -11.61 26.90
C GLN A 267 -4.54 -10.33 27.74
N SER A 268 -5.31 -9.34 27.27
CA SER A 268 -5.58 -8.10 28.02
C SER A 268 -6.75 -8.20 29.00
N GLY A 269 -7.67 -9.13 28.76
CA GLY A 269 -8.88 -9.38 29.56
C GLY A 269 -8.87 -10.76 30.18
N GLY A 270 -7.87 -11.07 31.01
CA GLY A 270 -7.90 -12.29 31.81
C GLY A 270 -9.12 -12.32 32.72
N ASP A 271 -9.98 -13.33 32.57
CA ASP A 271 -11.12 -13.56 33.46
C ASP A 271 -10.63 -13.62 34.93
N PRO A 272 -11.06 -12.68 35.81
CA PRO A 272 -10.68 -12.66 37.23
C PRO A 272 -11.17 -13.89 38.01
N GLY A 273 -11.98 -14.75 37.37
CA GLY A 273 -12.45 -16.03 37.91
C GLY A 273 -11.42 -17.17 37.86
N THR A 274 -10.39 -17.11 37.01
CA THR A 274 -9.50 -18.27 36.84
C THR A 274 -8.49 -18.43 37.98
N PRO A 275 -8.15 -19.68 38.39
CA PRO A 275 -7.10 -19.93 39.38
C PRO A 275 -5.73 -19.36 38.96
N ALA A 276 -5.48 -19.30 37.64
CA ALA A 276 -4.25 -18.75 37.07
C ALA A 276 -4.20 -17.20 37.20
N ALA A 277 -5.31 -16.51 36.95
CA ALA A 277 -5.40 -15.05 37.13
C ALA A 277 -5.19 -14.64 38.60
N ARG A 278 -5.81 -15.34 39.56
CA ARG A 278 -5.58 -15.10 41.00
C ARG A 278 -4.13 -15.38 41.44
N ALA A 279 -3.49 -16.38 40.85
CA ALA A 279 -2.08 -16.68 41.14
C ALA A 279 -1.13 -15.59 40.60
N ALA A 280 -1.48 -14.97 39.48
CA ALA A 280 -0.71 -13.87 38.89
C ALA A 280 -0.86 -12.57 39.70
N GLU A 281 -2.06 -12.25 40.22
CA GLU A 281 -2.27 -11.11 41.12
C GLU A 281 -1.48 -11.23 42.43
N LEU A 282 -1.44 -12.44 43.02
CA LEU A 282 -0.67 -12.69 44.25
C LEU A 282 0.84 -12.51 44.05
N ARG A 283 1.37 -12.72 42.84
CA ARG A 283 2.77 -12.43 42.52
C ARG A 283 3.04 -10.94 42.29
N ARG A 284 2.05 -10.19 41.80
CA ARG A 284 2.19 -8.75 41.50
C ARG A 284 2.22 -7.89 42.77
N GLY A 285 1.74 -8.41 43.91
CA GLY A 285 1.78 -7.76 45.22
C GLY A 285 3.07 -7.97 46.04
N GLN A 286 4.04 -8.75 45.56
CA GLN A 286 5.32 -8.93 46.24
C GLN A 286 6.43 -8.12 45.55
N THR A 287 6.68 -6.92 46.07
CA THR A 287 7.92 -6.18 45.84
C THR A 287 9.11 -6.97 46.40
N VAL A 288 9.80 -7.71 45.54
CA VAL A 288 11.11 -8.30 45.86
C VAL A 288 12.20 -7.32 45.38
N PRO A 289 13.09 -6.82 46.26
CA PRO A 289 14.20 -5.98 45.81
C PRO A 289 15.22 -6.82 45.02
N GLN A 290 15.70 -6.24 43.91
CA GLN A 290 16.77 -6.81 43.08
C GLN A 290 18.03 -7.12 43.89
N GLN A 291 18.51 -8.37 43.82
CA GLN A 291 19.86 -8.76 44.25
C GLN A 291 20.72 -9.07 43.02
N GLN A 292 21.80 -8.31 42.88
CA GLN A 292 22.91 -8.56 41.97
C GLN A 292 23.62 -9.90 42.28
N PRO A 293 24.11 -10.62 41.26
CA PRO A 293 24.90 -11.83 41.49
C PRO A 293 26.33 -11.49 41.96
N PRO A 294 26.90 -12.23 42.93
CA PRO A 294 28.26 -12.00 43.40
C PRO A 294 29.31 -12.62 42.45
N ALA A 295 30.44 -11.93 42.33
CA ALA A 295 31.65 -12.39 41.65
C ALA A 295 32.40 -13.46 42.47
N PRO A 296 33.11 -14.42 41.84
CA PRO A 296 34.04 -15.29 42.54
C PRO A 296 35.44 -14.67 42.62
N GLU A 297 35.89 -14.39 43.84
CA GLU A 297 37.28 -14.06 44.17
C GLU A 297 38.20 -15.28 44.07
N GLY A 298 39.45 -15.03 43.68
CA GLY A 298 40.44 -16.04 43.35
C GLY A 298 41.22 -16.64 44.52
N PHE A 299 41.97 -17.69 44.20
CA PHE A 299 43.10 -18.14 45.00
C PHE A 299 44.19 -18.72 44.09
N GLY A 300 45.38 -18.12 44.17
CA GLY A 300 46.61 -18.54 43.48
C GLY A 300 47.44 -19.57 44.27
N PRO A 301 48.58 -20.02 43.72
CA PRO A 301 49.13 -21.38 43.93
C PRO A 301 50.20 -21.45 45.03
N PRO A 302 50.74 -22.65 45.29
CA PRO A 302 52.19 -22.75 45.13
C PRO A 302 52.71 -24.03 44.46
N GLU A 303 53.92 -23.83 43.95
CA GLU A 303 54.86 -24.69 43.24
C GLU A 303 55.64 -25.69 44.13
N HIS A 304 56.06 -26.78 43.48
CA HIS A 304 57.33 -27.54 43.58
C HIS A 304 57.93 -27.96 44.94
N GLN A 305 58.11 -29.29 45.11
CA GLN A 305 59.41 -29.91 45.45
C GLN A 305 59.42 -31.44 45.30
N ALA A 306 60.61 -32.00 45.14
CA ALA A 306 60.88 -33.25 44.44
C ALA A 306 61.62 -34.33 45.27
N TYR A 307 61.44 -35.61 44.87
CA TYR A 307 62.30 -36.81 45.03
C TYR A 307 62.49 -37.47 46.42
N PRO A 308 62.96 -38.75 46.52
CA PRO A 308 62.82 -39.92 45.63
C PRO A 308 62.58 -41.29 46.35
N ALA A 309 62.46 -42.35 45.53
CA ALA A 309 63.04 -43.70 45.69
C ALA A 309 62.17 -44.89 46.14
N ALA A 310 62.12 -45.86 45.20
CA ALA A 310 62.27 -47.31 45.36
C ALA A 310 61.17 -48.16 46.02
N ALA A 311 60.53 -49.01 45.21
CA ALA A 311 60.77 -50.47 45.13
C ALA A 311 59.50 -51.31 44.90
N ALA A 312 59.71 -52.41 44.16
CA ALA A 312 58.92 -53.65 44.08
C ALA A 312 57.67 -53.71 43.18
N GLN A 313 57.87 -54.30 42.00
CA GLN A 313 56.94 -55.27 41.37
C GLN A 313 57.00 -56.62 42.16
N PRO A 314 56.20 -57.69 41.88
CA PRO A 314 55.30 -57.93 40.73
C PRO A 314 53.96 -58.64 41.04
N GLY A 315 53.13 -58.80 40.00
CA GLY A 315 52.25 -59.96 39.85
C GLY A 315 50.77 -59.64 39.61
N GLY A 316 50.27 -59.94 38.41
CA GLY A 316 48.82 -59.95 38.15
C GLY A 316 48.43 -59.77 36.69
N SER A 317 48.50 -60.86 35.94
CA SER A 317 47.89 -61.09 34.62
C SER A 317 46.49 -60.48 34.47
N PHE A 318 46.20 -59.80 33.34
CA PHE A 318 44.91 -59.88 32.63
C PHE A 318 44.98 -59.22 31.23
N GLY A 319 44.65 -60.01 30.19
CA GLY A 319 43.88 -59.63 28.98
C GLY A 319 44.44 -58.63 27.96
N GLU A 320 44.74 -59.12 26.75
CA GLU A 320 44.78 -58.33 25.51
C GLU A 320 43.45 -57.60 25.25
N PRO A 321 43.53 -56.38 24.70
CA PRO A 321 42.75 -56.10 23.48
C PRO A 321 43.59 -55.41 22.41
N THR A 322 43.70 -56.06 21.25
CA THR A 322 44.17 -55.47 19.99
C THR A 322 43.13 -54.51 19.41
N GLY A 323 43.58 -53.36 18.89
CA GLY A 323 42.85 -52.61 17.86
C GLY A 323 42.62 -51.11 18.15
N TYR A 324 43.68 -50.31 18.18
CA TYR A 324 43.57 -48.85 18.09
C TYR A 324 43.55 -48.44 16.61
N GLN A 325 42.43 -47.91 16.12
CA GLN A 325 42.31 -47.27 14.81
C GLN A 325 42.71 -45.80 14.92
N ASP A 326 43.70 -45.37 14.12
CA ASP A 326 44.09 -43.96 13.99
C ASP A 326 42.94 -43.08 13.45
N PRO A 327 42.70 -41.87 14.00
CA PRO A 327 41.75 -40.93 13.42
C PRO A 327 42.33 -40.21 12.18
N PRO A 328 41.55 -39.97 11.11
CA PRO A 328 42.05 -39.33 9.90
C PRO A 328 42.31 -37.83 10.09
N ARG A 329 43.44 -37.39 9.54
CA ARG A 329 43.92 -35.99 9.55
C ARG A 329 42.94 -35.04 8.85
N LYS A 330 42.41 -34.05 9.59
CA LYS A 330 41.54 -32.97 9.09
C LYS A 330 42.33 -31.96 8.23
N ARG A 331 42.45 -32.19 6.92
CA ARG A 331 43.07 -31.22 5.97
C ARG A 331 42.10 -30.62 4.95
N GLY A 332 40.79 -30.91 5.02
CA GLY A 332 39.80 -30.49 4.03
C GLY A 332 38.88 -29.31 4.40
N ARG A 333 38.95 -28.76 5.63
CA ARG A 333 38.02 -27.69 6.06
C ARG A 333 38.44 -26.29 5.60
N TRP A 334 39.74 -26.02 5.43
CA TRP A 334 40.21 -24.70 5.00
C TRP A 334 39.94 -24.45 3.51
N LEU A 335 40.16 -25.45 2.64
CA LEU A 335 39.80 -25.34 1.20
C LEU A 335 38.30 -25.08 0.99
N LYS A 336 37.43 -25.75 1.76
CA LYS A 336 35.98 -25.54 1.67
C LYS A 336 35.58 -24.11 2.08
N ARG A 337 36.22 -23.54 3.11
CA ARG A 337 35.97 -22.16 3.54
C ARG A 337 36.46 -21.15 2.51
N SER A 338 37.63 -21.37 1.91
CA SER A 338 38.16 -20.51 0.85
C SER A 338 37.27 -20.51 -0.41
N LEU A 339 36.72 -21.67 -0.78
CA LEU A 339 35.77 -21.77 -1.90
C LEU A 339 34.46 -21.03 -1.64
N ILE A 340 33.92 -21.11 -0.41
CA ILE A 340 32.70 -20.37 -0.04
C ILE A 340 32.96 -18.86 -0.09
N ILE A 341 34.09 -18.39 0.45
CA ILE A 341 34.43 -16.96 0.41
C ILE A 341 34.59 -16.47 -1.04
N LEU A 342 35.27 -17.24 -1.89
CA LEU A 342 35.40 -16.92 -3.31
C LEU A 342 34.03 -16.84 -4.00
N PHE A 343 33.14 -17.78 -3.70
CA PHE A 343 31.78 -17.80 -4.25
C PHE A 343 30.96 -16.60 -3.80
N VAL A 344 31.03 -16.21 -2.53
CA VAL A 344 30.36 -15.00 -2.02
C VAL A 344 30.91 -13.74 -2.67
N LEU A 345 32.23 -13.62 -2.83
CA LEU A 345 32.85 -12.49 -3.54
C LEU A 345 32.44 -12.44 -5.01
N ALA A 346 32.32 -13.60 -5.67
CA ALA A 346 31.83 -13.68 -7.04
C ALA A 346 30.36 -13.26 -7.16
N LEU A 347 29.50 -13.65 -6.20
CA LEU A 347 28.10 -13.22 -6.16
C LEU A 347 27.98 -11.71 -5.91
N LEU A 348 28.76 -11.16 -4.98
CA LEU A 348 28.79 -9.71 -4.72
C LEU A 348 29.30 -8.93 -5.93
N GLY A 349 30.35 -9.43 -6.60
CA GLY A 349 30.85 -8.85 -7.84
C GLY A 349 29.84 -8.91 -9.00
N ALA A 350 29.14 -10.05 -9.14
CA ALA A 350 28.09 -10.23 -10.13
C ALA A 350 26.88 -9.31 -9.86
N GLY A 351 26.45 -9.19 -8.60
CA GLY A 351 25.40 -8.27 -8.17
C GLY A 351 25.78 -6.81 -8.41
N GLY A 352 27.00 -6.41 -8.05
CA GLY A 352 27.50 -5.06 -8.33
C GLY A 352 27.58 -4.75 -9.83
N TYR A 353 28.05 -5.71 -10.64
CA TYR A 353 28.09 -5.57 -12.10
C TYR A 353 26.69 -5.48 -12.71
N ALA A 354 25.76 -6.31 -12.25
CA ALA A 354 24.36 -6.28 -12.69
C ALA A 354 23.69 -4.94 -12.33
N GLY A 355 23.92 -4.43 -11.11
CA GLY A 355 23.45 -3.12 -10.68
C GLY A 355 24.00 -1.99 -11.55
N LEU A 356 25.32 -1.96 -11.80
CA LEU A 356 25.97 -0.96 -12.67
C LEU A 356 25.52 -1.05 -14.14
N ARG A 357 25.15 -2.25 -14.60
CA ARG A 357 24.60 -2.44 -15.95
C ARG A 357 23.14 -1.96 -16.03
N TRP A 358 22.35 -2.23 -14.99
CA TRP A 358 20.96 -1.81 -14.90
C TRP A 358 20.83 -0.28 -14.79
N THR A 359 21.69 0.40 -14.04
CA THR A 359 21.66 1.87 -13.96
C THR A 359 21.94 2.52 -15.32
N LYS A 360 22.79 1.91 -16.15
CA LYS A 360 23.12 2.40 -17.50
C LYS A 360 22.02 2.17 -18.54
N SER A 361 21.02 1.33 -18.25
CA SER A 361 19.88 1.10 -19.16
C SER A 361 18.68 2.01 -18.89
N GLN A 362 18.71 2.80 -17.81
CA GLN A 362 17.64 3.72 -17.46
C GLN A 362 17.84 5.09 -18.11
N TYR A 363 16.75 5.67 -18.58
CA TYR A 363 16.70 7.02 -19.13
C TYR A 363 15.57 7.78 -18.45
N PHE A 364 15.70 9.10 -18.33
CA PHE A 364 14.57 9.92 -17.88
C PHE A 364 14.60 11.28 -18.55
N VAL A 365 13.42 11.86 -18.71
CA VAL A 365 13.24 13.22 -19.24
C VAL A 365 13.03 14.17 -18.08
N GLY A 366 13.85 15.21 -17.99
CA GLY A 366 13.86 16.17 -16.89
C GLY A 366 13.99 17.61 -17.36
N ALA A 367 13.79 18.56 -16.45
CA ALA A 367 14.04 19.97 -16.70
C ALA A 367 15.53 20.30 -16.52
N ASP A 368 16.15 20.85 -17.55
CA ASP A 368 17.49 21.45 -17.52
C ASP A 368 17.35 22.96 -17.72
N GLY A 369 17.24 23.69 -16.60
CA GLY A 369 16.89 25.11 -16.59
C GLY A 369 15.51 25.35 -17.22
N ASP A 370 15.49 26.07 -18.35
CA ASP A 370 14.26 26.43 -19.09
C ASP A 370 13.92 25.46 -20.24
N ARG A 371 14.68 24.36 -20.37
CA ARG A 371 14.52 23.39 -21.46
C ARG A 371 14.30 21.98 -20.96
N VAL A 372 13.76 21.15 -21.84
CA VAL A 372 13.64 19.71 -21.61
C VAL A 372 14.96 19.02 -21.98
N ALA A 373 15.47 18.15 -21.12
CA ALA A 373 16.67 17.36 -21.38
C ALA A 373 16.45 15.87 -21.11
N LEU A 374 17.19 15.06 -21.86
CA LEU A 374 17.28 13.61 -21.68
C LEU A 374 18.49 13.30 -20.78
N TYR A 375 18.23 12.60 -19.70
CA TYR A 375 19.25 12.11 -18.78
C TYR A 375 19.39 10.60 -18.91
N GLN A 376 20.62 10.10 -18.75
CA GLN A 376 20.90 8.67 -18.65
C GLN A 376 21.30 8.35 -17.21
N GLY A 377 20.59 7.42 -16.58
CA GLY A 377 20.79 7.04 -15.18
C GLY A 377 19.49 7.09 -14.36
N ILE A 378 19.64 7.18 -13.04
CA ILE A 378 18.52 7.21 -12.08
C ILE A 378 18.35 8.63 -11.57
N SER A 379 17.12 9.15 -11.51
CA SER A 379 16.83 10.54 -11.12
C SER A 379 17.00 10.83 -9.63
N GLN A 380 17.25 9.82 -8.79
CA GLN A 380 17.43 9.98 -7.34
C GLN A 380 18.84 10.46 -6.97
N LYS A 381 18.92 11.46 -6.09
CA LYS A 381 20.17 11.95 -5.50
C LYS A 381 20.52 11.15 -4.25
N LEU A 382 21.53 10.29 -4.32
CA LEU A 382 22.06 9.61 -3.13
C LEU A 382 23.14 10.49 -2.47
N ALA A 383 22.73 11.27 -1.46
CA ALA A 383 23.54 12.10 -0.56
C ALA A 383 24.58 13.06 -1.20
N TRP A 384 25.59 12.52 -1.88
CA TRP A 384 26.72 13.21 -2.51
C TRP A 384 27.02 12.77 -3.95
N PHE A 385 26.29 11.79 -4.52
CA PHE A 385 26.50 11.29 -5.88
C PHE A 385 25.32 11.63 -6.80
N GLU A 386 25.60 12.34 -7.90
CA GLU A 386 24.69 12.40 -9.04
C GLU A 386 24.93 11.16 -9.92
N LEU A 387 23.97 10.24 -9.88
CA LEU A 387 24.03 8.97 -10.61
C LEU A 387 23.41 9.08 -12.02
N SER A 388 23.23 10.31 -12.50
CA SER A 388 22.67 10.64 -13.80
C SER A 388 23.56 11.65 -14.52
N SER A 389 23.79 11.44 -15.81
CA SER A 389 24.46 12.41 -16.68
C SER A 389 23.49 12.89 -17.76
N VAL A 390 23.57 14.18 -18.12
CA VAL A 390 22.85 14.72 -19.29
C VAL A 390 23.33 13.98 -20.53
N ALA A 391 22.44 13.23 -21.16
CA ALA A 391 22.71 12.52 -22.39
C ALA A 391 22.52 13.44 -23.61
N GLU A 392 21.45 14.25 -23.60
CA GLU A 392 21.11 15.16 -24.69
C GLU A 392 20.19 16.29 -24.21
N SER A 393 20.54 17.56 -24.49
CA SER A 393 19.65 18.71 -24.23
C SER A 393 18.82 19.01 -25.47
N THR A 394 17.51 19.13 -25.33
CA THR A 394 16.61 19.36 -26.48
C THR A 394 16.36 20.85 -26.73
N ASP A 395 15.79 21.16 -27.88
CA ASP A 395 15.35 22.49 -28.31
C ASP A 395 13.98 22.91 -27.73
N ILE A 396 13.34 22.04 -26.93
CA ILE A 396 12.01 22.24 -26.39
C ILE A 396 12.08 23.14 -25.16
N GLU A 397 11.50 24.34 -25.24
CA GLU A 397 11.38 25.25 -24.10
C GLU A 397 10.17 24.90 -23.23
N LEU A 398 10.39 24.80 -21.92
CA LEU A 398 9.35 24.44 -20.95
C LEU A 398 8.15 25.39 -21.01
N LYS A 399 8.34 26.68 -21.33
CA LYS A 399 7.27 27.69 -21.36
C LYS A 399 6.16 27.41 -22.39
N TYR A 400 6.46 26.64 -23.45
CA TYR A 400 5.50 26.26 -24.48
C TYR A 400 4.83 24.90 -24.20
N LEU A 401 5.07 24.29 -23.03
CA LEU A 401 4.37 23.08 -22.62
C LEU A 401 3.20 23.40 -21.66
N PRO A 402 2.11 22.62 -21.69
CA PRO A 402 1.01 22.72 -20.72
C PRO A 402 1.50 22.63 -19.26
N VAL A 403 0.83 23.31 -18.32
CA VAL A 403 1.22 23.32 -16.88
C VAL A 403 1.43 21.92 -16.31
N TYR A 404 0.52 20.98 -16.60
CA TYR A 404 0.64 19.61 -16.10
C TYR A 404 1.91 18.92 -16.62
N GLN A 405 2.28 19.12 -17.89
CA GLN A 405 3.48 18.55 -18.48
C GLN A 405 4.75 19.21 -17.94
N ARG A 406 4.72 20.54 -17.70
CA ARG A 406 5.84 21.25 -17.04
C ARG A 406 6.12 20.69 -15.65
N ASN A 407 5.08 20.42 -14.87
CA ASN A 407 5.22 19.83 -13.54
C ASN A 407 5.77 18.41 -13.63
N GLN A 408 5.23 17.56 -14.51
CA GLN A 408 5.76 16.20 -14.73
C GLN A 408 7.23 16.17 -15.17
N ILE A 409 7.67 17.11 -16.01
CA ILE A 409 9.07 17.20 -16.45
C ILE A 409 9.98 17.71 -15.32
N ARG A 410 9.48 18.60 -14.46
CA ARG A 410 10.21 19.03 -13.24
C ARG A 410 10.35 17.90 -12.22
N ASP A 411 9.31 17.08 -12.09
CA ASP A 411 9.31 15.91 -11.21
C ASP A 411 10.06 14.70 -11.81
N THR A 412 10.58 14.85 -13.04
CA THR A 412 11.27 13.84 -13.87
C THR A 412 10.38 12.67 -14.29
N ILE A 413 10.48 12.30 -15.57
CA ILE A 413 9.72 11.17 -16.14
C ILE A 413 10.68 10.03 -16.48
N SER A 414 10.67 8.98 -15.66
CA SER A 414 11.50 7.79 -15.83
C SER A 414 11.03 6.90 -16.98
N MET A 415 11.98 6.36 -17.76
CA MET A 415 11.76 5.57 -18.97
C MET A 415 12.70 4.35 -19.00
N ASN A 416 12.17 3.20 -19.41
CA ASN A 416 12.91 1.93 -19.38
C ASN A 416 13.79 1.70 -20.63
N SER A 417 13.75 2.61 -21.61
CA SER A 417 14.57 2.53 -22.82
C SER A 417 14.77 3.88 -23.49
N ARG A 418 15.86 4.01 -24.25
CA ARG A 418 16.13 5.19 -25.09
C ARG A 418 15.02 5.43 -26.12
N ALA A 419 14.51 4.38 -26.74
CA ALA A 419 13.46 4.50 -27.76
C ALA A 419 12.17 5.13 -27.20
N GLN A 420 11.75 4.74 -25.99
CA GLN A 420 10.61 5.36 -25.32
C GLN A 420 10.88 6.83 -24.96
N ALA A 421 12.10 7.15 -24.55
CA ALA A 421 12.48 8.53 -24.26
C ALA A 421 12.47 9.40 -25.52
N ASP A 422 12.98 8.89 -26.65
CA ASP A 422 12.97 9.58 -27.95
C ASP A 422 11.53 9.81 -28.44
N GLU A 423 10.65 8.81 -28.30
CA GLU A 423 9.22 8.93 -28.61
C GLU A 423 8.54 9.99 -27.74
N LYS A 424 8.83 9.99 -26.43
CA LYS A 424 8.27 10.99 -25.51
C LYS A 424 8.74 12.40 -25.84
N ILE A 425 10.02 12.56 -26.19
CA ILE A 425 10.57 13.85 -26.63
C ILE A 425 9.91 14.31 -27.93
N ALA A 426 9.64 13.40 -28.87
CA ALA A 426 8.94 13.73 -30.11
C ALA A 426 7.49 14.20 -29.84
N GLN A 427 6.78 13.56 -28.92
CA GLN A 427 5.43 14.00 -28.49
C GLN A 427 5.46 15.37 -27.82
N LEU A 428 6.42 15.61 -26.92
CA LEU A 428 6.59 16.90 -26.26
C LEU A 428 6.95 18.01 -27.26
N ARG A 429 7.74 17.68 -28.31
CA ARG A 429 8.06 18.61 -29.39
C ARG A 429 6.82 19.00 -30.20
N GLU A 430 6.00 18.02 -30.60
CA GLU A 430 4.74 18.27 -31.31
C GLU A 430 3.82 19.18 -30.50
N GLN A 431 3.68 18.91 -29.19
CA GLN A 431 2.88 19.73 -28.28
C GLN A 431 3.45 21.17 -28.17
N ALA A 432 4.75 21.31 -27.95
CA ALA A 432 5.40 22.61 -27.79
C ALA A 432 5.31 23.47 -29.06
N GLU A 433 5.44 22.87 -30.25
CA GLU A 433 5.28 23.58 -31.52
C GLU A 433 3.87 24.13 -31.71
N VAL A 434 2.84 23.30 -31.42
CA VAL A 434 1.44 23.74 -31.49
C VAL A 434 1.19 24.87 -30.50
N CYS A 435 1.66 24.74 -29.27
CA CYS A 435 1.47 25.78 -28.25
C CYS A 435 2.21 27.08 -28.57
N ARG A 436 3.38 26.99 -29.22
CA ARG A 436 4.11 28.17 -29.72
C ARG A 436 3.31 28.87 -30.82
N LEU A 437 2.77 28.14 -31.79
CA LEU A 437 1.94 28.73 -32.86
C LEU A 437 0.71 29.44 -32.29
N VAL A 438 0.03 28.81 -31.32
CA VAL A 438 -1.12 29.43 -30.62
C VAL A 438 -0.73 30.69 -29.85
N ALA A 439 0.47 30.73 -29.26
CA ALA A 439 0.98 31.91 -28.56
C ALA A 439 1.36 33.05 -29.53
N ASP A 440 1.95 32.72 -30.69
CA ASP A 440 2.33 33.68 -31.73
C ASP A 440 1.09 34.32 -32.38
N GLU A 441 0.04 33.53 -32.66
CA GLU A 441 -1.24 34.04 -33.17
C GLU A 441 -1.87 35.05 -32.20
N ARG A 442 -1.92 34.72 -30.89
CA ARG A 442 -2.43 35.64 -29.86
C ARG A 442 -1.65 36.95 -29.77
N THR A 443 -0.33 36.88 -29.95
CA THR A 443 0.54 38.06 -29.91
C THR A 443 0.32 38.94 -31.15
N SER A 444 -0.02 38.36 -32.30
CA SER A 444 -0.32 39.08 -33.54
C SER A 444 -1.71 39.73 -33.59
N GLU A 445 -2.65 39.25 -32.78
CA GLU A 445 -4.04 39.75 -32.71
C GLU A 445 -4.22 40.90 -31.70
N GLN A 446 -3.17 41.23 -30.94
CA GLN A 446 -3.19 42.29 -29.94
C GLN A 446 -2.69 43.62 -30.53
N PRO A 447 -3.49 44.72 -30.53
CA PRO A 447 -3.01 46.02 -31.01
C PRO A 447 -1.83 46.50 -30.17
N PRO A 448 -0.87 47.27 -30.73
CA PRO A 448 0.26 47.78 -29.96
C PRO A 448 -0.29 48.61 -28.79
N ALA A 449 0.08 48.23 -27.58
CA ALA A 449 -0.28 48.97 -26.38
C ALA A 449 0.30 50.38 -26.46
N ALA A 450 -0.59 51.38 -26.50
CA ALA A 450 -0.23 52.76 -26.22
C ALA A 450 0.26 52.86 -24.77
N GLY A 451 1.46 53.41 -24.57
CA GLY A 451 1.93 53.85 -23.25
C GLY A 451 3.33 53.36 -22.89
N GLU A 452 4.35 53.85 -23.59
CA GLU A 452 5.64 54.12 -22.94
C GLU A 452 5.41 55.15 -21.82
N THR A 453 5.42 54.72 -20.57
CA THR A 453 5.78 55.62 -19.47
C THR A 453 7.29 55.55 -19.33
N ALA A 454 7.94 56.64 -19.72
CA ALA A 454 9.37 56.87 -19.59
C ALA A 454 9.88 56.62 -18.15
N PRO A 455 11.13 56.18 -17.97
CA PRO A 455 11.72 55.99 -16.65
C PRO A 455 11.95 57.34 -15.95
N PRO A 456 11.76 57.47 -14.63
CA PRO A 456 12.22 58.65 -13.92
C PRO A 456 13.76 58.65 -13.87
N ALA A 457 14.35 59.80 -14.23
CA ALA A 457 15.77 60.09 -14.18
C ALA A 457 16.30 60.16 -12.72
N PRO A 458 17.63 60.11 -12.50
CA PRO A 458 18.23 59.67 -11.24
C PRO A 458 18.22 60.75 -10.15
N GLY A 459 18.38 60.29 -8.91
CA GLY A 459 18.26 61.09 -7.69
C GLY A 459 19.17 62.33 -7.62
N ALA A 460 18.68 63.31 -6.88
CA ALA A 460 19.49 64.35 -6.27
C ALA A 460 19.18 64.37 -4.76
N SER A 461 20.25 64.25 -3.96
CA SER A 461 20.28 64.54 -2.53
C SER A 461 19.81 65.96 -2.25
N GLU A 462 19.01 66.18 -1.20
CA GLU A 462 19.37 66.94 0.02
C GLU A 462 18.16 67.21 0.93
N SER A 463 18.50 67.48 2.19
CA SER A 463 17.73 67.58 3.44
C SER A 463 16.62 68.67 3.52
N PRO A 464 15.83 68.72 4.63
CA PRO A 464 14.50 69.33 4.69
C PRO A 464 14.45 70.75 5.30
N ALA A 465 13.36 71.49 5.02
CA ALA A 465 12.69 72.46 5.92
C ALA A 465 11.47 73.11 5.21
N PRO A 466 10.47 73.64 5.95
CA PRO A 466 9.06 73.43 5.61
C PRO A 466 8.24 74.71 5.28
N ASP A 467 6.93 74.44 5.09
CA ASP A 467 5.76 75.32 5.26
C ASP A 467 5.33 76.21 4.10
N GLY A 468 4.01 76.17 3.81
CA GLY A 468 3.33 77.23 3.09
C GLY A 468 2.13 76.77 2.27
N GLU A 469 0.94 76.94 2.83
CA GLU A 469 -0.37 76.78 2.19
C GLU A 469 -0.62 77.70 0.98
N ASN A 470 -1.57 77.25 0.15
CA ASN A 470 -2.69 78.00 -0.42
C ASN A 470 -2.63 78.60 -1.85
N GLN A 471 -3.76 78.33 -2.53
CA GLN A 471 -4.52 79.18 -3.46
C GLN A 471 -4.15 79.30 -4.95
N GLN A 472 -5.19 79.01 -5.75
CA GLN A 472 -5.69 79.80 -6.90
C GLN A 472 -4.80 79.83 -8.16
N ASP A 473 -5.27 79.94 -9.40
CA ASP A 473 -6.58 80.18 -10.01
C ASP A 473 -6.42 79.96 -11.52
N LEU A 474 -7.54 79.88 -12.24
CA LEU A 474 -7.80 80.39 -13.62
C LEU A 474 -6.85 79.96 -14.77
N GLY A 475 -7.31 79.48 -15.93
CA GLY A 475 -8.62 79.58 -16.54
C GLY A 475 -8.49 79.87 -18.05
N SER A 476 -9.51 79.44 -18.80
CA SER A 476 -9.91 79.94 -20.14
C SER A 476 -9.06 79.47 -21.34
N SER A 477 -9.57 79.14 -22.53
CA SER A 477 -10.85 79.46 -23.22
C SER A 477 -11.00 78.49 -24.43
N VAL A 478 -12.19 77.96 -24.79
CA VAL A 478 -13.16 78.47 -25.81
C VAL A 478 -12.59 78.35 -27.25
N ASP A 479 -13.20 77.82 -28.33
CA ASP A 479 -14.58 77.49 -28.74
C ASP A 479 -14.51 76.59 -30.02
N GLY A 480 -15.65 76.02 -30.45
CA GLY A 480 -15.96 75.96 -31.90
C GLY A 480 -16.29 74.59 -32.53
N GLN A 481 -17.57 74.41 -32.84
CA GLN A 481 -18.26 73.23 -33.39
C GLN A 481 -18.11 72.99 -34.92
N ASN A 482 -18.51 71.76 -35.30
CA ASN A 482 -19.20 71.31 -36.53
C ASN A 482 -18.41 70.84 -37.79
N LYS A 483 -18.20 69.50 -37.86
CA LYS A 483 -18.87 68.46 -38.71
C LYS A 483 -19.32 68.81 -40.17
N PRO A 484 -19.50 67.80 -41.06
CA PRO A 484 -18.52 66.94 -41.76
C PRO A 484 -18.80 66.86 -43.29
N ASP A 485 -17.97 66.13 -44.05
CA ASP A 485 -18.43 64.97 -44.86
C ASP A 485 -17.26 64.27 -45.57
N ALA A 486 -17.45 62.98 -45.77
CA ALA A 486 -16.45 61.96 -46.08
C ALA A 486 -16.24 61.71 -47.58
N GLU A 487 -15.03 61.26 -47.94
CA GLU A 487 -14.79 60.44 -49.13
C GLU A 487 -13.73 59.37 -48.84
N SER A 488 -13.94 58.18 -49.41
CA SER A 488 -13.32 56.90 -49.04
C SER A 488 -12.05 56.59 -49.84
N ARG A 489 -11.15 55.78 -49.26
CA ARG A 489 -10.32 54.81 -50.00
C ARG A 489 -10.01 53.59 -49.13
N SER A 490 -10.24 52.41 -49.72
CA SER A 490 -10.06 51.07 -49.20
C SER A 490 -8.57 50.67 -49.04
N ALA A 491 -8.26 49.80 -48.08
CA ALA A 491 -7.02 49.03 -48.00
C ALA A 491 -7.30 47.57 -47.54
N ASP A 492 -6.51 46.65 -48.07
CA ASP A 492 -6.62 45.18 -48.13
C ASP A 492 -6.85 44.42 -46.81
N LYS A 493 -7.54 43.27 -46.92
CA LYS A 493 -7.63 42.23 -45.87
C LYS A 493 -6.36 41.35 -45.86
N PRO A 494 -5.84 40.96 -44.68
CA PRO A 494 -4.78 39.96 -44.60
C PRO A 494 -5.31 38.53 -44.88
N SER A 495 -4.48 37.73 -45.54
CA SER A 495 -4.73 36.33 -45.91
C SER A 495 -4.73 35.41 -44.67
N PRO A 496 -5.60 34.39 -44.58
CA PRO A 496 -5.68 33.53 -43.39
C PRO A 496 -4.46 32.59 -43.31
N GLY A 497 -3.88 32.48 -42.11
CA GLY A 497 -2.79 31.55 -41.79
C GLY A 497 -3.18 30.07 -41.97
N PRO A 498 -2.20 29.15 -41.94
CA PRO A 498 -2.42 27.73 -42.20
C PRO A 498 -3.40 27.13 -41.20
N ARG A 499 -4.49 26.50 -41.69
CA ARG A 499 -5.49 25.84 -40.83
C ARG A 499 -4.83 24.65 -40.11
N LEU A 500 -4.82 24.70 -38.78
CA LEU A 500 -4.41 23.59 -37.92
C LEU A 500 -5.17 22.31 -38.29
N THR A 501 -4.45 21.19 -38.39
CA THR A 501 -5.03 19.85 -38.59
C THR A 501 -5.88 19.43 -37.38
N GLU A 502 -6.80 18.46 -37.53
CA GLU A 502 -7.69 18.02 -36.43
C GLU A 502 -6.90 17.58 -35.17
N ARG A 503 -5.78 16.88 -35.36
CA ARG A 503 -4.87 16.48 -34.28
C ARG A 503 -4.23 17.70 -33.60
N GLN A 504 -3.77 18.68 -34.38
CA GLN A 504 -3.22 19.92 -33.82
C GLN A 504 -4.27 20.78 -33.11
N GLN A 505 -5.53 20.78 -33.56
CA GLN A 505 -6.63 21.47 -32.88
C GLN A 505 -6.93 20.84 -31.52
N GLN A 506 -6.78 19.52 -31.39
CA GLN A 506 -6.94 18.84 -30.10
C GLN A 506 -5.80 19.19 -29.14
N LEU A 507 -4.55 19.15 -29.60
CA LEU A 507 -3.38 19.54 -28.79
C LEU A 507 -3.41 21.03 -28.41
N ALA A 508 -3.95 21.90 -29.28
CA ALA A 508 -4.10 23.34 -29.03
C ALA A 508 -5.07 23.65 -27.87
N LYS A 509 -6.03 22.77 -27.56
CA LYS A 509 -6.93 22.94 -26.40
C LYS A 509 -6.15 22.89 -25.08
N ASP A 510 -5.09 22.07 -25.06
CA ASP A 510 -4.25 21.85 -23.90
C ASP A 510 -3.13 22.90 -23.77
N CYS A 511 -2.90 23.70 -24.82
CA CYS A 511 -1.93 24.80 -24.86
C CYS A 511 -2.32 26.03 -24.03
N ARG A 512 -3.27 25.88 -23.11
CA ARG A 512 -3.59 26.90 -22.12
C ARG A 512 -2.87 26.58 -20.83
N THR A 513 -2.00 27.47 -20.36
CA THR A 513 -1.99 28.03 -18.98
C THR A 513 -0.69 28.77 -18.63
N PRO A 514 -0.73 29.85 -17.81
CA PRO A 514 -1.89 30.41 -17.10
C PRO A 514 -2.85 31.19 -18.00
#